data_AF-A0A524KNN2-F1
#
_entry.id   AF-A0A524KNN2-F1
#
_cell.length_a   1.000
_cell.length_b   1.000
_cell.length_c   1.000
_cell.angle_alpha   90.00
_cell.angle_beta   90.00
_cell.angle_gamma   90.00
#
_symmetry.space_group_name_H-M   'P 1'
#
loop_
_entity.id
_entity.type
_entity.pdbx_description
1 polymer ?
#
loop_
_entity_poly.entity_id
_entity_poly.type
_entity_poly.pdbx_seq_one_letter_code
_entity_poly.pdbx_strand_id
1 'polypeptide(L)'
;MLAGLAVGLCFLTKVETFLAAAAASAVMLAPVARLRQWRALGFFVVAGIAPVSASVLLVGLHGTLGAWPSVLAGQVAELPFYLAGMGLDRPMERTLELLVAAGMWALALAPAAAVSWFARATRGPTVPAVVAGALVAVCLVFRDRIPWADALRPLPLFAGAAACGLFAARRRAGPKSPWAPALAFAVLGLVLLSKMFLYTRVAHYGFALALPAMLLVVTTLVGWLPAWLDEHGARGDALRAGALALLAVFAVEHVATTSAWLARKTEIVGAGRDRFRSDARGAFVNDAVARVTELGAATMVALPEGIGINYLARIPNPTPYINFMPPEEILFGDSAWTEAFQTSPPDVVLVVPKDTSEYGRGAFGEGYGRGLAAWVASSYLPVATIRREGVPFEIWILARAGPGP
;
A
#
# COMPACT_ATOMS: atom_id res chain seq x y z
N MET A 1 9.44 26.84 8.67
CA MET A 1 8.93 27.16 7.33
C MET A 1 8.95 25.93 6.41
N LEU A 2 10.10 25.42 5.98
CA LEU A 2 10.17 24.25 5.07
C LEU A 2 9.40 23.01 5.57
N ALA A 3 9.52 22.67 6.85
CA ALA A 3 8.75 21.57 7.45
C ALA A 3 7.23 21.82 7.42
N GLY A 4 6.81 23.08 7.59
CA GLY A 4 5.39 23.45 7.48
C GLY A 4 4.90 23.26 6.05
N LEU A 5 5.64 23.80 5.07
CA LEU A 5 5.36 23.61 3.64
C LEU A 5 5.24 22.13 3.27
N ALA A 6 6.17 21.28 3.73
CA ALA A 6 6.14 19.85 3.49
C ALA A 6 4.86 19.19 4.06
N VAL A 7 4.47 19.52 5.30
CA VAL A 7 3.22 19.01 5.90
C VAL A 7 1.99 19.48 5.12
N GLY A 8 1.99 20.74 4.66
CA GLY A 8 0.92 21.28 3.80
C GLY A 8 0.84 20.59 2.44
N LEU A 9 1.98 20.23 1.84
CA LEU A 9 2.01 19.43 0.61
C LEU A 9 1.52 18.00 0.88
N CYS A 10 1.88 17.39 2.02
CA CYS A 10 1.35 16.09 2.40
C CYS A 10 -0.19 16.11 2.54
N PHE A 11 -0.77 17.21 3.04
CA PHE A 11 -2.24 17.38 3.13
C PHE A 11 -2.93 17.23 1.77
N LEU A 12 -2.28 17.70 0.69
CA LEU A 12 -2.80 17.60 -0.68
C LEU A 12 -2.60 16.23 -1.34
N THR A 13 -2.01 15.26 -0.62
CA THR A 13 -1.74 13.92 -1.16
C THR A 13 -2.67 12.87 -0.57
N LYS A 14 -2.25 12.20 0.51
CA LYS A 14 -3.01 11.17 1.22
C LYS A 14 -3.17 11.56 2.69
N VAL A 15 -4.35 11.33 3.23
CA VAL A 15 -4.70 11.62 4.63
C VAL A 15 -3.72 10.94 5.59
N GLU A 16 -3.35 9.68 5.33
CA GLU A 16 -2.42 8.93 6.19
C GLU A 16 -1.02 9.55 6.21
N THR A 17 -0.54 10.04 5.06
CA THR A 17 0.77 10.69 4.96
C THR A 17 0.77 12.03 5.68
N PHE A 18 -0.32 12.79 5.56
CA PHE A 18 -0.51 14.02 6.31
C PHE A 18 -0.55 13.78 7.82
N LEU A 19 -1.36 12.83 8.30
CA LEU A 19 -1.47 12.52 9.73
C LEU A 19 -0.13 12.07 10.30
N ALA A 20 0.60 11.21 9.58
CA ALA A 20 1.93 10.77 9.99
C ALA A 20 2.94 11.95 10.06
N ALA A 21 2.98 12.79 9.03
CA ALA A 21 3.87 13.95 8.98
C ALA A 21 3.54 14.98 10.07
N ALA A 22 2.25 15.21 10.34
CA ALA A 22 1.79 16.10 11.40
C ALA A 22 2.17 15.56 12.79
N ALA A 23 1.95 14.27 13.06
CA ALA A 23 2.32 13.63 14.32
C ALA A 23 3.84 13.66 14.56
N ALA A 24 4.63 13.35 13.54
CA ALA A 24 6.09 13.45 13.60
C ALA A 24 6.56 14.91 13.85
N SER A 25 5.92 15.88 13.19
CA SER A 25 6.21 17.30 13.40
C SER A 25 5.89 17.74 14.82
N ALA A 26 4.81 17.24 15.44
CA ALA A 26 4.47 17.52 16.83
C ALA A 26 5.59 17.08 17.81
N VAL A 27 6.23 15.94 17.56
CA VAL A 27 7.37 15.45 18.36
C VAL A 27 8.57 16.41 18.29
N MET A 28 8.79 17.03 17.12
CA MET A 28 9.87 18.01 16.90
C MET A 28 9.53 19.40 17.43
N LEU A 29 8.25 19.80 17.39
CA LEU A 29 7.78 21.11 17.83
C LEU A 29 7.49 21.18 19.34
N ALA A 30 7.32 20.04 20.03
CA ALA A 30 7.04 20.03 21.46
C ALA A 30 8.03 20.84 22.32
N PRO A 31 9.36 20.79 22.10
CA PRO A 31 10.31 21.67 22.80
C PRO A 31 10.14 23.15 22.43
N VAL A 32 9.88 23.47 21.16
CA VAL A 32 9.69 24.84 20.65
C VAL A 32 8.48 25.50 21.34
N ALA A 33 7.38 24.77 21.48
CA ALA A 33 6.19 25.22 22.18
C ALA A 33 6.46 25.43 23.69
N ARG A 34 7.18 24.51 24.34
CA ARG A 34 7.56 24.63 25.76
C ARG A 34 8.47 25.84 26.02
N LEU A 35 9.35 26.16 25.08
CA LEU A 35 10.23 27.33 25.13
C LEU A 35 9.52 28.63 24.67
N ARG A 36 8.19 28.59 24.45
CA ARG A 36 7.35 29.75 24.06
C ARG A 36 7.85 30.46 22.80
N GLN A 37 8.45 29.71 21.86
CA GLN A 37 8.95 30.24 20.59
C GLN A 37 7.82 30.37 19.55
N TRP A 38 6.80 31.17 19.87
CA TRP A 38 5.56 31.29 19.08
C TRP A 38 5.79 31.72 17.63
N ARG A 39 6.84 32.51 17.35
CA ARG A 39 7.22 32.89 15.99
C ARG A 39 7.54 31.68 15.11
N ALA A 40 8.30 30.71 15.63
CA ALA A 40 8.67 29.51 14.88
C ALA A 40 7.44 28.63 14.59
N LEU A 41 6.52 28.53 15.56
CA LEU A 41 5.25 27.84 15.40
C LEU A 41 4.37 28.55 14.35
N GLY A 42 4.28 29.88 14.41
CA GLY A 42 3.57 30.69 13.41
C GLY A 42 4.11 30.48 12.00
N PHE A 43 5.44 30.53 11.80
CA PHE A 43 6.06 30.24 10.50
C PHE A 43 5.85 28.80 10.01
N PHE A 44 5.71 27.83 10.92
CA PHE A 44 5.36 26.46 10.55
C PHE A 44 3.91 26.39 10.05
N VAL A 45 2.96 26.95 10.82
CA VAL A 45 1.53 26.93 10.49
C VAL A 45 1.25 27.68 9.18
N VAL A 46 1.75 28.91 9.03
CA VAL A 46 1.55 29.72 7.82
C VAL A 46 2.10 29.00 6.59
N ALA A 47 3.30 28.42 6.68
CA ALA A 47 3.89 27.67 5.57
C ALA A 47 3.10 26.40 5.22
N GLY A 48 2.46 25.75 6.20
CA GLY A 48 1.61 24.58 5.96
C GLY A 48 0.26 24.91 5.34
N ILE A 49 -0.31 26.08 5.65
CA ILE A 49 -1.56 26.55 5.04
C ILE A 49 -1.35 26.97 3.58
N ALA A 50 -0.20 27.57 3.26
CA ALA A 50 0.10 28.10 1.92
C ALA A 50 -0.20 27.14 0.74
N PRO A 51 0.28 25.89 0.69
CA PRO A 51 -0.05 24.98 -0.41
C PRO A 51 -1.53 24.61 -0.45
N VAL A 52 -2.19 24.46 0.71
CA VAL A 52 -3.62 24.16 0.78
C VAL A 52 -4.44 25.31 0.22
N SER A 53 -4.13 26.54 0.61
CA SER A 53 -4.76 27.74 0.04
C SER A 53 -4.52 27.86 -1.46
N ALA A 54 -3.30 27.58 -1.94
CA ALA A 54 -3.00 27.58 -3.37
C ALA A 54 -3.84 26.54 -4.13
N SER A 55 -4.01 25.34 -3.58
CA SER A 55 -4.89 24.32 -4.16
C SER A 55 -6.35 24.78 -4.22
N VAL A 56 -6.87 25.37 -3.14
CA VAL A 56 -8.24 25.89 -3.10
C VAL A 56 -8.45 26.96 -4.18
N LEU A 57 -7.46 27.83 -4.42
CA LEU A 57 -7.54 28.83 -5.49
C LEU A 57 -7.51 28.21 -6.90
N LEU A 58 -6.82 27.10 -7.09
CA LEU A 58 -6.66 26.47 -8.41
C LEU A 58 -7.81 25.52 -8.79
N VAL A 59 -8.30 24.71 -7.84
CA VAL A 59 -9.27 23.64 -8.10
C VAL A 59 -10.53 23.74 -7.25
N GLY A 60 -10.67 24.82 -6.46
CA GLY A 60 -11.77 25.02 -5.55
C GLY A 60 -11.69 24.17 -4.28
N LEU A 61 -12.61 24.46 -3.35
CA LEU A 61 -12.69 23.76 -2.07
C LEU A 61 -13.05 22.28 -2.25
N HIS A 62 -14.02 21.99 -3.13
CA HIS A 62 -14.45 20.62 -3.42
C HIS A 62 -13.33 19.79 -4.05
N GLY A 63 -12.55 20.35 -4.97
CA GLY A 63 -11.39 19.66 -5.56
C GLY A 63 -10.29 19.41 -4.53
N THR A 64 -10.04 20.37 -3.64
CA THR A 64 -8.98 20.26 -2.62
C THR A 64 -9.35 19.29 -1.49
N LEU A 65 -10.61 19.28 -1.07
CA LEU A 65 -11.08 18.47 0.05
C LEU A 65 -11.82 17.18 -0.36
N GLY A 66 -11.97 16.89 -1.66
CA GLY A 66 -12.85 15.83 -2.16
C GLY A 66 -12.57 14.43 -1.62
N ALA A 67 -11.34 14.13 -1.20
CA ALA A 67 -10.97 12.86 -0.59
C ALA A 67 -11.33 12.75 0.90
N TRP A 68 -11.58 13.86 1.60
CA TRP A 68 -11.85 13.85 3.04
C TRP A 68 -13.25 13.32 3.40
N PRO A 69 -14.33 13.69 2.69
CA PRO A 69 -15.65 13.12 2.96
C PRO A 69 -15.68 11.60 2.89
N SER A 70 -15.01 10.97 1.92
CA SER A 70 -14.97 9.50 1.80
C SER A 70 -14.22 8.84 2.95
N VAL A 71 -13.16 9.46 3.46
CA VAL A 71 -12.44 9.00 4.65
C VAL A 71 -13.29 9.16 5.91
N LEU A 72 -14.06 10.24 6.03
CA LEU A 72 -14.87 10.55 7.21
C LEU A 72 -16.21 9.81 7.23
N ALA A 73 -16.78 9.46 6.07
CA ALA A 73 -18.08 8.80 5.95
C ALA A 73 -18.07 7.34 6.43
N GLY A 74 -16.89 6.71 6.55
CA GLY A 74 -16.70 5.39 7.18
C GLY A 74 -17.23 4.17 6.41
N GLN A 75 -18.29 4.31 5.60
CA GLN A 75 -18.96 3.20 4.92
C GLN A 75 -18.04 2.35 4.04
N VAL A 76 -17.09 2.98 3.34
CA VAL A 76 -16.10 2.27 2.52
C VAL A 76 -15.12 1.47 3.40
N ALA A 77 -14.78 1.97 4.60
CA ALA A 77 -13.86 1.30 5.51
C ALA A 77 -14.45 0.03 6.16
N GLU A 78 -15.79 -0.10 6.15
CA GLU A 78 -16.51 -1.27 6.66
C GLU A 78 -16.54 -2.44 5.66
N LEU A 79 -16.17 -2.21 4.40
CA LEU A 79 -16.12 -3.29 3.41
C LEU A 79 -15.10 -4.37 3.84
N PRO A 80 -15.42 -5.67 3.65
CA PRO A 80 -14.55 -6.79 4.03
C PRO A 80 -13.10 -6.66 3.54
N PHE A 81 -12.90 -6.16 2.32
CA PHE A 81 -11.58 -5.89 1.74
C PHE A 81 -10.73 -4.97 2.64
N TYR A 82 -11.31 -3.88 3.14
CA TYR A 82 -10.60 -2.92 3.97
C TYR A 82 -10.38 -3.45 5.38
N LEU A 83 -11.39 -4.10 5.98
CA LEU A 83 -11.25 -4.76 7.29
C LEU A 83 -10.15 -5.83 7.26
N ALA A 84 -10.13 -6.68 6.24
CA ALA A 84 -9.09 -7.68 6.01
C ALA A 84 -7.73 -7.03 5.71
N GLY A 85 -7.70 -5.87 5.04
CA GLY A 85 -6.48 -5.09 4.83
C GLY A 85 -5.90 -4.51 6.13
N MET A 86 -6.76 -4.07 7.05
CA MET A 86 -6.38 -3.53 8.36
C MET A 86 -6.06 -4.64 9.39
N GLY A 87 -6.52 -5.86 9.16
CA GLY A 87 -6.48 -6.96 10.12
C GLY A 87 -7.57 -6.86 11.21
N LEU A 88 -8.63 -6.10 10.95
CA LEU A 88 -9.78 -5.92 11.84
C LEU A 88 -10.91 -6.92 11.56
N ASP A 89 -10.79 -7.71 10.50
CA ASP A 89 -11.68 -8.83 10.17
C ASP A 89 -11.68 -9.91 11.25
N ARG A 90 -10.51 -10.22 11.80
CA ARG A 90 -10.30 -11.25 12.83
C ARG A 90 -9.26 -10.82 13.87
N PRO A 91 -9.56 -9.79 14.68
CA PRO A 91 -8.53 -9.08 15.46
C PRO A 91 -7.77 -9.98 16.42
N MET A 92 -8.43 -10.99 17.02
CA MET A 92 -7.79 -11.94 17.93
C MET A 92 -6.80 -12.86 17.20
N GLU A 93 -7.23 -13.47 16.08
CA GLU A 93 -6.37 -14.32 15.25
C GLU A 93 -5.18 -13.52 14.73
N ARG A 94 -5.42 -12.32 14.21
CA ARG A 94 -4.36 -11.43 13.69
C ARG A 94 -3.37 -11.01 14.77
N THR A 95 -3.84 -10.75 15.98
CA THR A 95 -2.97 -10.45 17.13
C THR A 95 -2.09 -11.64 17.48
N LEU A 96 -2.65 -12.86 17.50
CA LEU A 96 -1.88 -14.08 17.75
C LEU A 96 -0.84 -14.31 16.64
N GLU A 97 -1.21 -14.18 15.38
CA GLU A 97 -0.29 -14.30 14.23
C GLU A 97 0.86 -13.29 14.33
N LEU A 98 0.57 -12.05 14.73
CA LEU A 98 1.56 -11.00 14.98
C LEU A 98 2.50 -11.35 16.14
N LEU A 99 1.99 -11.86 17.25
CA LEU A 99 2.79 -12.28 18.41
C LEU A 99 3.66 -13.51 18.09
N VAL A 100 3.11 -14.49 17.38
CA VAL A 100 3.86 -15.66 16.90
C VAL A 100 4.98 -15.21 15.97
N ALA A 101 4.69 -14.31 15.03
CA ALA A 101 5.72 -13.76 14.15
C ALA A 101 6.82 -13.02 14.93
N ALA A 102 6.45 -12.22 15.95
CA ALA A 102 7.42 -11.57 16.82
C ALA A 102 8.29 -12.58 17.57
N GLY A 103 7.68 -13.65 18.09
CA GLY A 103 8.37 -14.76 18.76
C GLY A 103 9.34 -15.49 17.83
N MET A 104 8.95 -15.75 16.57
CA MET A 104 9.83 -16.38 15.58
C MET A 104 11.07 -15.53 15.28
N TRP A 105 10.90 -14.21 15.13
CA TRP A 105 12.03 -13.30 14.95
C TRP A 105 12.94 -13.22 16.18
N ALA A 106 12.35 -13.17 17.37
CA ALA A 106 13.10 -13.20 18.62
C ALA A 106 13.90 -14.51 18.75
N LEU A 107 13.29 -15.66 18.43
CA LEU A 107 13.93 -16.96 18.43
C LEU A 107 15.06 -17.04 17.38
N ALA A 108 14.86 -16.50 16.18
CA ALA A 108 15.87 -16.47 15.13
C ALA A 108 17.09 -15.62 15.52
N LEU A 109 16.87 -14.49 16.22
CA LEU A 109 17.95 -13.61 16.67
C LEU A 109 18.57 -14.03 18.02
N ALA A 110 17.88 -14.87 18.81
CA ALA A 110 18.33 -15.28 20.13
C ALA A 110 19.73 -15.92 20.16
N PRO A 111 20.09 -16.84 19.24
CA PRO A 111 21.46 -17.38 19.18
C PRO A 111 22.51 -16.30 18.94
N ALA A 112 22.25 -15.36 18.02
CA ALA A 112 23.17 -14.25 17.74
C ALA A 112 23.33 -13.35 18.97
N ALA A 113 22.23 -13.03 19.66
CA ALA A 113 22.25 -12.26 20.91
C ALA A 113 22.96 -13.00 22.05
N ALA A 114 22.74 -14.31 22.19
CA ALA A 114 23.40 -15.15 23.19
C ALA A 114 24.90 -15.22 22.95
N VAL A 115 25.33 -15.47 21.71
CA VAL A 115 26.76 -15.45 21.33
C VAL A 115 27.36 -14.07 21.61
N SER A 116 26.64 -13.00 21.29
CA SER A 116 27.06 -11.62 21.60
C SER A 116 27.34 -11.45 23.09
N TRP A 117 26.52 -12.04 23.97
CA TRP A 117 26.63 -11.88 25.41
C TRP A 117 27.63 -12.83 26.08
N PHE A 118 27.77 -14.07 25.59
CA PHE A 118 28.57 -15.11 26.25
C PHE A 118 29.96 -15.28 25.63
N ALA A 119 30.15 -15.04 24.32
CA ALA A 119 31.45 -15.21 23.64
C ALA A 119 32.35 -13.96 23.77
N ARG A 120 32.40 -13.36 24.96
CA ARG A 120 33.13 -12.08 25.22
C ARG A 120 34.64 -12.21 25.06
N ALA A 121 35.19 -13.40 25.33
CA ALA A 121 36.64 -13.65 25.37
C ALA A 121 37.28 -13.84 23.99
N THR A 122 36.53 -14.30 22.98
CA THR A 122 37.08 -14.77 21.69
C THR A 122 37.06 -13.71 20.60
N ARG A 123 37.77 -12.59 20.75
CA ARG A 123 37.75 -11.49 19.77
C ARG A 123 38.27 -11.92 18.38
N GLY A 124 37.51 -11.62 17.32
CA GLY A 124 37.88 -11.95 15.93
C GLY A 124 36.66 -12.09 14.99
N PRO A 125 36.86 -12.02 13.66
CA PRO A 125 35.78 -12.02 12.66
C PRO A 125 35.10 -13.40 12.48
N THR A 126 35.69 -14.46 13.04
CA THR A 126 35.18 -15.83 12.92
C THR A 126 33.81 -16.00 13.57
N VAL A 127 33.62 -15.45 14.76
CA VAL A 127 32.35 -15.53 15.50
C VAL A 127 31.17 -14.92 14.71
N PRO A 128 31.22 -13.64 14.26
CA PRO A 128 30.12 -13.08 13.47
C PRO A 128 29.92 -13.82 12.13
N ALA A 129 30.98 -14.30 11.48
CA ALA A 129 30.86 -15.07 10.25
C ALA A 129 30.13 -16.42 10.47
N VAL A 130 30.45 -17.14 11.54
CA VAL A 130 29.76 -18.39 11.91
C VAL A 130 28.30 -18.14 12.25
N VAL A 131 28.00 -17.10 13.02
CA VAL A 131 26.61 -16.72 13.36
C VAL A 131 25.81 -16.40 12.11
N ALA A 132 26.34 -15.56 11.21
CA ALA A 132 25.70 -15.24 9.95
C ALA A 132 25.50 -16.48 9.07
N GLY A 133 26.55 -17.29 8.88
CA GLY A 133 26.49 -18.51 8.07
C GLY A 133 25.49 -19.54 8.61
N ALA A 134 25.45 -19.74 9.92
CA ALA A 134 24.48 -20.65 10.55
C ALA A 134 23.04 -20.16 10.36
N LEU A 135 22.77 -18.86 10.51
CA LEU A 135 21.43 -18.31 10.30
C LEU A 135 20.99 -18.43 8.83
N VAL A 136 21.88 -18.13 7.88
CA VAL A 136 21.59 -18.35 6.46
C VAL A 136 21.28 -19.83 6.20
N ALA A 137 22.10 -20.74 6.71
CA ALA A 137 21.89 -22.18 6.52
C ALA A 137 20.54 -22.64 7.09
N VAL A 138 20.17 -22.19 8.29
CA VAL A 138 18.85 -22.49 8.88
C VAL A 138 17.73 -21.94 8.01
N CYS A 139 17.80 -20.68 7.57
CA CYS A 139 16.77 -20.10 6.71
C CYS A 139 16.64 -20.84 5.37
N LEU A 140 17.75 -21.31 4.79
CA LEU A 140 17.72 -22.09 3.55
C LEU A 140 17.11 -23.48 3.76
N VAL A 141 17.43 -24.17 4.86
CA VAL A 141 16.86 -25.48 5.19
C VAL A 141 15.36 -25.40 5.43
N PHE A 142 14.89 -24.32 6.06
CA PHE A 142 13.48 -24.11 6.38
C PHE A 142 12.75 -23.16 5.41
N ARG A 143 13.36 -22.86 4.25
CA ARG A 143 12.90 -21.83 3.32
C ARG A 143 11.41 -21.90 3.00
N ASP A 144 10.93 -23.09 2.62
CA ASP A 144 9.54 -23.31 2.19
C ASP A 144 8.54 -23.34 3.36
N ARG A 145 9.02 -23.43 4.60
CA ARG A 145 8.19 -23.41 5.82
C ARG A 145 8.09 -22.01 6.43
N ILE A 146 8.94 -21.07 6.01
CA ILE A 146 8.92 -19.71 6.50
C ILE A 146 7.93 -18.90 5.67
N PRO A 147 6.91 -18.28 6.28
CA PRO A 147 5.95 -17.46 5.56
C PRO A 147 6.56 -16.08 5.25
N TRP A 148 7.46 -16.03 4.26
CA TRP A 148 8.23 -14.82 3.94
C TRP A 148 7.37 -13.59 3.62
N ALA A 149 6.20 -13.78 3.01
CA ALA A 149 5.24 -12.71 2.73
C ALA A 149 4.72 -12.02 4.00
N ASP A 150 4.74 -12.74 5.12
CA ASP A 150 4.24 -12.32 6.42
C ASP A 150 5.36 -11.91 7.38
N ALA A 151 6.61 -11.91 6.94
CA ALA A 151 7.76 -11.63 7.81
C ALA A 151 7.76 -10.21 8.41
N LEU A 152 7.01 -9.27 7.83
CA LEU A 152 6.85 -7.90 8.37
C LEU A 152 5.72 -7.74 9.40
N ARG A 153 4.96 -8.80 9.70
CA ARG A 153 3.86 -8.72 10.69
C ARG A 153 4.24 -8.13 12.05
N PRO A 154 5.39 -8.45 12.67
CA PRO A 154 5.71 -7.93 14.00
C PRO A 154 6.30 -6.52 13.97
N LEU A 155 6.40 -5.90 12.79
CA LEU A 155 7.01 -4.60 12.61
C LEU A 155 6.41 -3.50 13.51
N PRO A 156 5.09 -3.42 13.74
CA PRO A 156 4.53 -2.44 14.68
C PRO A 156 5.04 -2.62 16.11
N LEU A 157 5.23 -3.86 16.58
CA LEU A 157 5.77 -4.13 17.92
C LEU A 157 7.23 -3.73 18.02
N PHE A 158 8.05 -4.10 17.03
CA PHE A 158 9.47 -3.76 17.02
C PHE A 158 9.71 -2.27 16.89
N ALA A 159 8.94 -1.59 16.01
CA ALA A 159 8.99 -0.14 15.91
C ALA A 159 8.48 0.54 17.18
N GLY A 160 7.44 0.00 17.83
CA GLY A 160 6.94 0.47 19.13
C GLY A 160 8.00 0.35 20.23
N ALA A 161 8.68 -0.80 20.32
CA ALA A 161 9.77 -1.02 21.26
C ALA A 161 10.94 -0.04 21.02
N ALA A 162 11.34 0.15 19.77
CA ALA A 162 12.36 1.13 19.39
C ALA A 162 11.93 2.56 19.75
N ALA A 163 10.67 2.94 19.48
CA ALA A 163 10.11 4.24 19.84
C ALA A 163 10.12 4.47 21.37
N CYS A 164 9.76 3.46 22.17
CA CYS A 164 9.84 3.52 23.63
C CYS A 164 11.28 3.73 24.11
N GLY A 165 12.24 3.02 23.53
CA GLY A 165 13.67 3.19 23.83
C GLY A 165 14.16 4.60 23.49
N LEU A 166 13.82 5.11 22.30
CA LEU A 166 14.15 6.46 21.86
C LEU A 166 13.50 7.54 22.74
N PHE A 167 12.26 7.32 23.18
CA PHE A 167 11.57 8.21 24.10
C PHE A 167 12.26 8.26 25.45
N ALA A 168 12.64 7.11 26.02
CA ALA A 168 13.39 7.03 27.26
C ALA A 168 14.77 7.72 27.13
N ALA A 169 15.50 7.46 26.05
CA ALA A 169 16.78 8.11 25.76
C ALA A 169 16.63 9.63 25.62
N ARG A 170 15.57 10.09 24.95
CA ARG A 170 15.24 11.52 24.83
C ARG A 170 14.94 12.16 26.18
N ARG A 171 14.17 11.50 27.05
CA ARG A 171 13.87 12.01 28.40
C ARG A 171 15.13 12.19 29.23
N ARG A 172 16.09 11.26 29.13
CA ARG A 172 17.38 11.35 29.83
C ARG A 172 18.25 12.49 29.30
N ALA A 173 18.28 12.71 27.99
CA ALA A 173 19.11 13.74 27.35
C ALA A 173 18.50 15.16 27.36
N GLY A 174 17.22 15.32 27.72
CA GLY A 174 16.58 16.62 27.88
C GLY A 174 16.17 17.32 26.56
N PRO A 175 15.89 18.64 26.59
CA PRO A 175 15.32 19.38 25.45
C PRO A 175 16.18 19.42 24.19
N LYS A 176 17.50 19.32 24.31
CA LYS A 176 18.47 19.31 23.20
C LYS A 176 18.87 17.89 22.77
N SER A 177 18.04 16.89 23.10
CA SER A 177 18.36 15.49 22.82
C SER A 177 18.59 15.23 21.32
N PRO A 178 19.69 14.54 20.95
CA PRO A 178 19.92 14.13 19.57
C PRO A 178 18.93 13.06 19.08
N TRP A 179 18.15 12.45 19.98
CA TRP A 179 17.17 11.40 19.67
C TRP A 179 15.82 11.94 19.18
N ALA A 180 15.62 13.26 19.19
CA ALA A 180 14.35 13.86 18.78
C ALA A 180 13.95 13.53 17.32
N PRO A 181 14.84 13.62 16.31
CA PRO A 181 14.51 13.26 14.93
C PRO A 181 14.20 11.76 14.78
N ALA A 182 14.97 10.89 15.43
CA ALA A 182 14.73 9.44 15.40
C ALA A 182 13.36 9.08 16.00
N LEU A 183 12.99 9.71 17.13
CA LEU A 183 11.67 9.53 17.72
C LEU A 183 10.55 10.06 16.82
N ALA A 184 10.75 11.21 16.17
CA ALA A 184 9.79 11.74 15.21
C ALA A 184 9.60 10.79 14.01
N PHE A 185 10.68 10.21 13.50
CA PHE A 185 10.64 9.20 12.45
C PHE A 185 9.96 7.90 12.90
N ALA A 186 10.15 7.49 14.16
CA ALA A 186 9.44 6.36 14.74
C ALA A 186 7.93 6.60 14.83
N VAL A 187 7.53 7.80 15.26
CA VAL A 187 6.11 8.21 15.28
C VAL A 187 5.53 8.26 13.87
N LEU A 188 6.26 8.80 12.88
CA LEU A 188 5.86 8.76 11.47
C LEU A 188 5.56 7.31 11.03
N GLY A 189 6.49 6.38 11.27
CA GLY A 189 6.33 4.98 10.90
C GLY A 189 5.15 4.30 11.60
N LEU A 190 4.97 4.51 12.90
CA LEU A 190 3.86 3.93 13.66
C LEU A 190 2.50 4.46 13.22
N VAL A 191 2.39 5.76 12.90
CA VAL A 191 1.14 6.33 12.38
C VAL A 191 0.82 5.79 10.99
N LEU A 192 1.80 5.62 10.09
CA LEU A 192 1.56 4.97 8.80
C LEU A 192 1.16 3.50 8.95
N LEU A 193 1.77 2.79 9.90
CA LEU A 193 1.43 1.41 10.22
C LEU A 193 0.05 1.26 10.87
N SER A 194 -0.54 2.32 11.46
CA SER A 194 -1.85 2.23 12.11
C SER A 194 -2.95 1.68 11.18
N LYS A 195 -2.85 1.94 9.87
CA LYS A 195 -3.77 1.41 8.84
C LYS A 195 -3.67 -0.10 8.63
N MET A 196 -2.61 -0.76 9.08
CA MET A 196 -2.42 -2.21 8.94
C MET A 196 -1.71 -2.78 10.17
N PHE A 197 -2.04 -2.25 11.35
CA PHE A 197 -1.33 -2.55 12.59
C PHE A 197 -1.41 -4.04 12.93
N LEU A 198 -2.59 -4.67 12.75
CA LEU A 198 -2.78 -6.09 13.03
C LEU A 198 -2.37 -7.00 11.87
N TYR A 199 -2.12 -6.45 10.67
CA TYR A 199 -1.75 -7.24 9.50
C TYR A 199 -0.73 -6.53 8.60
N THR A 200 0.42 -6.17 9.18
CA THR A 200 1.50 -5.53 8.44
C THR A 200 2.14 -6.51 7.45
N ARG A 201 2.20 -6.11 6.17
CA ARG A 201 2.70 -6.94 5.05
C ARG A 201 3.37 -6.05 4.00
N VAL A 202 4.09 -6.66 3.06
CA VAL A 202 4.69 -5.92 1.91
C VAL A 202 3.65 -5.65 0.81
N ALA A 203 2.68 -6.56 0.63
CA ALA A 203 1.70 -6.51 -0.45
C ALA A 203 0.82 -5.24 -0.42
N HIS A 204 0.25 -4.89 -1.59
CA HIS A 204 -0.56 -3.69 -1.81
C HIS A 204 0.19 -2.41 -1.41
N TYR A 205 -0.35 -1.61 -0.48
CA TYR A 205 0.26 -0.37 0.00
C TYR A 205 1.32 -0.60 1.08
N GLY A 206 1.53 -1.85 1.48
CA GLY A 206 2.43 -2.25 2.56
C GLY A 206 3.86 -1.79 2.36
N PHE A 207 4.40 -1.92 1.15
CA PHE A 207 5.76 -1.49 0.80
C PHE A 207 6.04 -0.01 1.09
N ALA A 208 5.03 0.85 1.00
CA ALA A 208 5.17 2.29 1.27
C ALA A 208 4.92 2.61 2.74
N LEU A 209 3.85 2.06 3.32
CA LEU A 209 3.44 2.36 4.69
C LEU A 209 4.38 1.73 5.74
N ALA A 210 4.93 0.55 5.46
CA ALA A 210 5.83 -0.15 6.37
C ALA A 210 7.28 0.37 6.32
N LEU A 211 7.68 1.03 5.22
CA LEU A 211 9.08 1.38 4.97
C LEU A 211 9.73 2.20 6.11
N PRO A 212 9.11 3.26 6.65
CA PRO A 212 9.76 4.03 7.72
C PRO A 212 9.96 3.23 9.01
N ALA A 213 8.98 2.41 9.39
CA ALA A 213 9.11 1.52 10.53
C ALA A 213 10.16 0.43 10.28
N MET A 214 10.24 -0.11 9.06
CA MET A 214 11.26 -1.08 8.66
C MET A 214 12.67 -0.48 8.78
N LEU A 215 12.87 0.73 8.26
CA LEU A 215 14.15 1.45 8.37
C LEU A 215 14.54 1.70 9.84
N LEU A 216 13.58 2.05 10.70
CA LEU A 216 13.82 2.20 12.14
C LEU A 216 14.28 0.88 12.77
N VAL A 217 13.60 -0.23 12.46
CA VAL A 217 13.95 -1.55 13.01
C VAL A 217 15.30 -2.02 12.49
N VAL A 218 15.61 -1.85 11.20
CA VAL A 218 16.93 -2.16 10.64
C VAL A 218 18.02 -1.32 11.31
N THR A 219 17.81 -0.01 11.46
CA THR A 219 18.76 0.89 12.15
C THR A 219 18.96 0.46 13.61
N THR A 220 17.90 0.03 14.28
CA THR A 220 17.97 -0.47 15.65
C THR A 220 18.76 -1.78 15.72
N LEU A 221 18.44 -2.76 14.88
CA LEU A 221 19.04 -4.11 14.91
C LEU A 221 20.50 -4.14 14.45
N VAL A 222 20.87 -3.31 13.47
CA VAL A 222 22.22 -3.31 12.87
C VAL A 222 23.12 -2.23 13.48
N GLY A 223 22.53 -1.13 13.95
CA GLY A 223 23.25 0.03 14.49
C GLY A 223 23.18 0.12 16.01
N TRP A 224 22.03 0.58 16.52
CA TRP A 224 21.90 1.03 17.92
C TRP A 224 22.03 -0.10 18.94
N LEU A 225 21.37 -1.24 18.70
CA LEU A 225 21.39 -2.36 19.64
C LEU A 225 22.78 -3.04 19.70
N PRO A 226 23.47 -3.30 18.57
CA PRO A 226 24.87 -3.70 18.58
C PRO A 226 25.80 -2.73 19.31
N ALA A 227 25.69 -1.42 19.03
CA ALA A 227 26.53 -0.42 19.70
C ALA A 227 26.29 -0.41 21.22
N TRP A 228 25.03 -0.51 21.65
CA TRP A 228 24.69 -0.64 23.06
C TRP A 228 25.30 -1.90 23.69
N LEU A 229 25.32 -3.04 22.99
CA LEU A 229 25.98 -4.25 23.46
C LEU A 229 27.49 -4.06 23.62
N ASP A 230 28.15 -3.43 22.64
CA ASP A 230 29.58 -3.13 22.69
C ASP A 230 29.92 -2.23 23.90
N GLU A 231 29.10 -1.20 24.17
CA GLU A 231 29.23 -0.33 25.34
C GLU A 231 29.11 -1.08 26.68
N HIS A 232 28.40 -2.21 26.71
CA HIS A 232 28.22 -3.05 27.91
C HIS A 232 29.19 -4.25 27.95
N GLY A 233 30.26 -4.21 27.17
CA GLY A 233 31.32 -5.22 27.15
C GLY A 233 30.90 -6.55 26.53
N ALA A 234 29.78 -6.58 25.79
CA ALA A 234 29.36 -7.69 24.95
C ALA A 234 29.91 -7.50 23.52
N ARG A 235 29.52 -8.39 22.60
CA ARG A 235 29.95 -8.44 21.20
C ARG A 235 28.81 -8.09 20.25
N GLY A 236 28.58 -6.80 20.04
CA GLY A 236 27.53 -6.31 19.14
C GLY A 236 27.73 -6.77 17.68
N ASP A 237 28.96 -7.06 17.27
CA ASP A 237 29.29 -7.54 15.92
C ASP A 237 28.60 -8.87 15.55
N ALA A 238 28.45 -9.80 16.50
CA ALA A 238 27.75 -11.07 16.28
C ALA A 238 26.24 -10.86 16.04
N LEU A 239 25.57 -10.04 16.85
CA LEU A 239 24.17 -9.67 16.62
C LEU A 239 23.99 -8.93 15.29
N ARG A 240 24.87 -7.97 14.99
CA ARG A 240 24.85 -7.23 13.74
C ARG A 240 24.95 -8.17 12.53
N ALA A 241 25.89 -9.12 12.57
CA ALA A 241 26.08 -10.09 11.50
C ALA A 241 24.84 -10.99 11.31
N GLY A 242 24.25 -11.47 12.42
CA GLY A 242 23.02 -12.26 12.35
C GLY A 242 21.82 -11.48 11.81
N ALA A 243 21.64 -10.22 12.24
CA ALA A 243 20.58 -9.36 11.71
C ALA A 243 20.77 -9.08 10.21
N LEU A 244 21.98 -8.76 9.77
CA LEU A 244 22.30 -8.56 8.35
C LEU A 244 22.06 -9.83 7.52
N ALA A 245 22.41 -11.01 8.04
CA ALA A 245 22.15 -12.28 7.38
C ALA A 245 20.64 -12.50 7.16
N LEU A 246 19.81 -12.30 8.19
CA LEU A 246 18.35 -12.45 8.06
C LEU A 246 17.76 -11.43 7.08
N LEU A 247 18.22 -10.18 7.12
CA LEU A 247 17.79 -9.14 6.17
C LEU A 247 18.19 -9.47 4.73
N ALA A 248 19.39 -10.03 4.53
CA ALA A 248 19.86 -10.47 3.22
C ALA A 248 19.01 -11.61 2.66
N VAL A 249 18.72 -12.63 3.48
CA VAL A 249 17.83 -13.74 3.07
C VAL A 249 16.44 -13.20 2.75
N PHE A 250 15.86 -12.36 3.61
CA PHE A 250 14.56 -11.73 3.38
C PHE A 250 14.52 -10.99 2.03
N ALA A 251 15.56 -10.21 1.72
CA ALA A 251 15.66 -9.48 0.45
C ALA A 251 15.76 -10.44 -0.76
N VAL A 252 16.60 -11.48 -0.67
CA VAL A 252 16.76 -12.48 -1.73
C VAL A 252 15.44 -13.20 -2.01
N GLU A 253 14.68 -13.59 -0.99
CA GLU A 253 13.38 -14.26 -1.16
C GLU A 253 12.35 -13.36 -1.86
N HIS A 254 12.31 -12.07 -1.51
CA HIS A 254 11.42 -11.12 -2.16
C HIS A 254 11.84 -10.86 -3.61
N VAL A 255 13.14 -10.73 -3.89
CA VAL A 255 13.65 -10.59 -5.26
C VAL A 255 13.35 -11.84 -6.09
N ALA A 256 13.55 -13.04 -5.54
CA ALA A 256 13.23 -14.30 -6.22
C ALA A 256 11.74 -14.41 -6.53
N THR A 257 10.89 -14.07 -5.56
CA THR A 257 9.43 -14.02 -5.74
C THR A 257 9.05 -13.03 -6.83
N THR A 258 9.51 -11.79 -6.75
CA THR A 258 9.26 -10.76 -7.78
C THR A 258 9.75 -11.18 -9.16
N SER A 259 10.93 -11.80 -9.25
CA SER A 259 11.46 -12.35 -10.50
C SER A 259 10.53 -13.41 -11.09
N ALA A 260 10.03 -14.34 -10.28
CA ALA A 260 9.06 -15.34 -10.72
C ALA A 260 7.72 -14.72 -11.19
N TRP A 261 7.24 -13.66 -10.52
CA TRP A 261 6.07 -12.91 -10.98
C TRP A 261 6.31 -12.20 -12.31
N LEU A 262 7.47 -11.57 -12.49
CA LEU A 262 7.82 -10.86 -13.72
C LEU A 262 8.08 -11.83 -14.89
N ALA A 263 8.66 -13.00 -14.64
CA ALA A 263 8.89 -14.03 -15.65
C ALA A 263 7.59 -14.53 -16.30
N ARG A 264 6.46 -14.49 -15.57
CA ARG A 264 5.13 -14.82 -16.10
C ARG A 264 4.53 -13.74 -16.99
N LYS A 265 5.13 -12.55 -17.07
CA LYS A 265 4.64 -11.45 -17.92
C LYS A 265 5.17 -11.59 -19.34
N THR A 266 4.63 -12.55 -20.08
CA THR A 266 5.07 -12.89 -21.43
C THR A 266 4.36 -12.09 -22.53
N GLU A 267 3.12 -11.68 -22.31
CA GLU A 267 2.30 -10.95 -23.28
C GLU A 267 2.71 -9.49 -23.37
N ILE A 268 2.75 -8.95 -24.59
CA ILE A 268 2.96 -7.52 -24.82
C ILE A 268 1.61 -6.86 -25.05
N VAL A 269 1.29 -5.85 -24.24
CA VAL A 269 0.07 -5.05 -24.37
C VAL A 269 0.43 -3.65 -24.85
N GLY A 270 -0.37 -3.11 -25.76
CA GLY A 270 -0.20 -1.76 -26.29
C GLY A 270 0.98 -1.62 -27.27
N ALA A 271 1.23 -0.39 -27.72
CA ALA A 271 2.24 -0.06 -28.71
C ALA A 271 2.97 1.25 -28.37
N GLY A 272 4.15 1.46 -28.96
CA GLY A 272 4.93 2.69 -28.76
C GLY A 272 5.23 2.96 -27.29
N ARG A 273 4.81 4.14 -26.79
CA ARG A 273 4.99 4.57 -25.39
C ARG A 273 4.08 3.85 -24.40
N ASP A 274 3.01 3.21 -24.88
CA ASP A 274 2.03 2.51 -24.06
C ASP A 274 2.31 1.00 -24.03
N ARG A 275 3.49 0.58 -24.51
CA ARG A 275 3.89 -0.82 -24.57
C ARG A 275 4.37 -1.30 -23.21
N PHE A 276 3.74 -2.33 -22.66
CA PHE A 276 4.19 -2.99 -21.42
C PHE A 276 3.98 -4.51 -21.48
N ARG A 277 4.62 -5.24 -20.54
CA ARG A 277 4.46 -6.69 -20.42
C ARG A 277 3.36 -7.04 -19.41
N SER A 278 2.51 -7.98 -19.77
CA SER A 278 1.43 -8.54 -18.94
C SER A 278 1.48 -10.07 -18.96
N ASP A 279 0.70 -10.70 -18.09
CA ASP A 279 0.42 -12.14 -18.20
C ASP A 279 -0.59 -12.43 -19.31
N ALA A 280 -1.07 -13.69 -19.40
CA ALA A 280 -2.01 -14.15 -20.42
C ALA A 280 -3.27 -13.27 -20.58
N ARG A 281 -3.68 -12.52 -19.53
CA ARG A 281 -4.82 -11.59 -19.61
C ARG A 281 -4.56 -10.42 -20.55
N GLY A 282 -3.29 -10.07 -20.79
CA GLY A 282 -2.91 -9.04 -21.75
C GLY A 282 -3.38 -9.33 -23.17
N ALA A 283 -3.48 -10.61 -23.54
CA ALA A 283 -3.94 -11.00 -24.86
C ALA A 283 -5.44 -10.65 -25.07
N PHE A 284 -6.28 -10.85 -24.04
CA PHE A 284 -7.69 -10.41 -24.07
C PHE A 284 -7.82 -8.88 -24.21
N VAL A 285 -6.93 -8.12 -23.57
CA VAL A 285 -6.92 -6.65 -23.69
C VAL A 285 -6.58 -6.24 -25.13
N ASN A 286 -5.57 -6.85 -25.76
CA ASN A 286 -5.24 -6.57 -27.15
C ASN A 286 -6.39 -6.91 -28.11
N ASP A 287 -7.03 -8.07 -27.91
CA ASP A 287 -8.18 -8.49 -28.71
C ASP A 287 -9.35 -7.49 -28.54
N ALA A 288 -9.57 -7.01 -27.31
CA ALA A 288 -10.59 -6.00 -27.01
C ALA A 288 -10.31 -4.69 -27.71
N VAL A 289 -9.08 -4.18 -27.60
CA VAL A 289 -8.65 -2.95 -28.28
C VAL A 289 -8.82 -3.07 -29.79
N ALA A 290 -8.34 -4.15 -30.41
CA ALA A 290 -8.48 -4.37 -31.84
C ALA A 290 -9.95 -4.36 -32.27
N ARG A 291 -10.79 -5.11 -31.55
CA ARG A 291 -12.20 -5.28 -31.90
C ARG A 291 -12.99 -3.98 -31.78
N VAL A 292 -12.77 -3.18 -30.75
CA VAL A 292 -13.50 -1.90 -30.57
C VAL A 292 -13.03 -0.84 -31.57
N THR A 293 -11.75 -0.87 -31.96
CA THR A 293 -11.22 -0.01 -33.02
C THR A 293 -11.81 -0.39 -34.38
N GLU A 294 -11.93 -1.68 -34.70
CA GLU A 294 -12.59 -2.16 -35.92
C GLU A 294 -14.06 -1.76 -36.01
N LEU A 295 -14.77 -1.74 -34.88
CA LEU A 295 -16.16 -1.28 -34.81
C LEU A 295 -16.32 0.23 -35.06
N GLY A 296 -15.24 1.01 -34.98
CA GLY A 296 -15.27 2.45 -35.21
C GLY A 296 -16.06 3.23 -34.15
N ALA A 297 -16.12 2.72 -32.91
CA ALA A 297 -16.85 3.36 -31.82
C ALA A 297 -16.24 4.72 -31.45
N ALA A 298 -17.06 5.77 -31.36
CA ALA A 298 -16.59 7.11 -30.98
C ALA A 298 -16.48 7.25 -29.45
N THR A 299 -17.31 6.52 -28.70
CA THR A 299 -17.32 6.51 -27.24
C THR A 299 -17.50 5.10 -26.70
N MET A 300 -16.93 4.82 -25.53
CA MET A 300 -16.94 3.47 -24.95
C MET A 300 -16.86 3.49 -23.43
N VAL A 301 -17.46 2.50 -22.77
CA VAL A 301 -17.23 2.24 -21.33
C VAL A 301 -16.96 0.75 -21.09
N ALA A 302 -15.96 0.44 -20.28
CA ALA A 302 -15.71 -0.91 -19.79
C ALA A 302 -16.19 -1.07 -18.34
N LEU A 303 -17.05 -2.07 -18.11
CA LEU A 303 -17.71 -2.38 -16.84
C LEU A 303 -17.25 -3.74 -16.29
N PRO A 304 -17.17 -3.92 -14.95
CA PRO A 304 -17.17 -2.88 -13.94
C PRO A 304 -15.81 -2.17 -13.84
N GLU A 305 -14.74 -2.80 -14.34
CA GLU A 305 -13.38 -2.27 -14.35
C GLU A 305 -12.71 -2.58 -15.70
N GLY A 306 -12.15 -1.55 -16.35
CA GLY A 306 -11.48 -1.75 -17.64
C GLY A 306 -11.05 -0.48 -18.37
N ILE A 307 -10.94 0.66 -17.68
CA ILE A 307 -10.58 1.96 -18.29
C ILE A 307 -9.25 1.94 -19.07
N GLY A 308 -8.36 0.97 -18.76
CA GLY A 308 -7.15 0.74 -19.55
C GLY A 308 -7.44 0.41 -21.02
N ILE A 309 -8.55 -0.26 -21.33
CA ILE A 309 -8.96 -0.58 -22.71
C ILE A 309 -9.33 0.71 -23.46
N ASN A 310 -10.11 1.60 -22.84
CA ASN A 310 -10.38 2.95 -23.39
C ASN A 310 -9.11 3.71 -23.72
N TYR A 311 -8.18 3.75 -22.76
CA TYR A 311 -6.90 4.43 -22.93
C TYR A 311 -6.12 3.88 -24.12
N LEU A 312 -5.96 2.55 -24.21
CA LEU A 312 -5.20 1.90 -25.27
C LEU A 312 -5.87 2.04 -26.65
N ALA A 313 -7.19 1.97 -26.72
CA ALA A 313 -7.95 2.14 -27.95
C ALA A 313 -8.09 3.60 -28.40
N ARG A 314 -7.74 4.56 -27.54
CA ARG A 314 -7.97 6.01 -27.74
C ARG A 314 -9.46 6.36 -27.90
N ILE A 315 -10.34 5.61 -27.23
CA ILE A 315 -11.79 5.83 -27.28
C ILE A 315 -12.24 6.45 -25.94
N PRO A 316 -12.78 7.69 -25.94
CA PRO A 316 -13.17 8.37 -24.72
C PRO A 316 -14.33 7.68 -24.01
N ASN A 317 -14.33 7.80 -22.68
CA ASN A 317 -15.49 7.48 -21.83
C ASN A 317 -16.37 8.73 -21.73
N PRO A 318 -17.66 8.67 -22.13
CA PRO A 318 -18.55 9.82 -22.11
C PRO A 318 -19.12 10.15 -20.72
N THR A 319 -18.87 9.29 -19.73
CA THR A 319 -19.33 9.45 -18.34
C THR A 319 -18.22 10.04 -17.45
N PRO A 320 -18.57 10.66 -16.30
CA PRO A 320 -17.56 11.18 -15.38
C PRO A 320 -16.87 10.08 -14.53
N TYR A 321 -17.26 8.81 -14.68
CA TYR A 321 -16.80 7.70 -13.84
C TYR A 321 -15.78 6.84 -14.59
N ILE A 322 -14.62 6.61 -13.96
CA ILE A 322 -13.54 5.78 -14.53
C ILE A 322 -13.60 4.31 -14.07
N ASN A 323 -14.38 4.02 -13.04
CA ASN A 323 -14.48 2.72 -12.42
C ASN A 323 -15.88 2.54 -11.83
N PHE A 324 -16.40 1.32 -11.89
CA PHE A 324 -17.75 0.97 -11.43
C PHE A 324 -17.63 -0.20 -10.46
N MET A 325 -16.87 -0.03 -9.38
CA MET A 325 -16.61 -1.06 -8.39
C MET A 325 -17.39 -0.76 -7.08
N PRO A 326 -17.51 -1.73 -6.16
CA PRO A 326 -18.32 -1.53 -4.94
C PRO A 326 -17.98 -0.28 -4.10
N PRO A 327 -16.71 0.13 -3.92
CA PRO A 327 -16.40 1.38 -3.22
C PRO A 327 -16.99 2.60 -3.91
N GLU A 328 -16.91 2.67 -5.23
CA GLU A 328 -17.45 3.76 -6.04
C GLU A 328 -18.99 3.76 -6.05
N GLU A 329 -19.64 2.58 -6.02
CA GLU A 329 -21.09 2.51 -5.86
C GLU A 329 -21.53 3.10 -4.51
N ILE A 330 -20.80 2.82 -3.43
CA ILE A 330 -21.09 3.39 -2.11
C ILE A 330 -20.92 4.92 -2.11
N LEU A 331 -19.91 5.41 -2.83
CA LEU A 331 -19.60 6.84 -2.87
C LEU A 331 -20.54 7.65 -3.77
N PHE A 332 -20.93 7.11 -4.92
CA PHE A 332 -21.69 7.84 -5.95
C PHE A 332 -23.14 7.36 -6.09
N GLY A 333 -23.41 6.10 -5.79
CA GLY A 333 -24.72 5.47 -5.95
C GLY A 333 -24.96 4.92 -7.37
N ASP A 334 -25.62 3.77 -7.44
CA ASP A 334 -26.03 3.12 -8.69
C ASP A 334 -26.98 4.00 -9.55
N SER A 335 -27.81 4.82 -8.91
CA SER A 335 -28.70 5.76 -9.61
C SER A 335 -27.92 6.82 -10.38
N ALA A 336 -26.88 7.39 -9.79
CA ALA A 336 -26.05 8.41 -10.43
C ALA A 336 -25.21 7.84 -11.58
N TRP A 337 -24.80 6.57 -11.48
CA TRP A 337 -24.20 5.86 -12.62
C TRP A 337 -25.20 5.67 -13.75
N THR A 338 -26.39 5.18 -13.43
CA THR A 338 -27.45 4.94 -14.41
C THR A 338 -27.85 6.23 -15.12
N GLU A 339 -28.02 7.32 -14.38
CA GLU A 339 -28.33 8.65 -14.93
C GLU A 339 -27.23 9.17 -15.86
N ALA A 340 -25.95 8.98 -15.50
CA ALA A 340 -24.84 9.39 -16.36
C ALA A 340 -24.83 8.62 -17.70
N PHE A 341 -25.11 7.33 -17.66
CA PHE A 341 -25.24 6.51 -18.87
C PHE A 341 -26.47 6.87 -19.71
N GLN A 342 -27.59 7.26 -19.09
CA GLN A 342 -28.77 7.74 -19.81
C GLN A 342 -28.53 9.10 -20.46
N THR A 343 -27.82 9.98 -19.76
CA THR A 343 -27.53 11.35 -20.22
C THR A 343 -26.48 11.36 -21.34
N SER A 344 -25.45 10.52 -21.24
CA SER A 344 -24.35 10.45 -22.19
C SER A 344 -24.03 8.98 -22.52
N PRO A 345 -24.94 8.31 -23.26
CA PRO A 345 -24.82 6.88 -23.56
C PRO A 345 -23.62 6.61 -24.46
N PRO A 346 -22.73 5.66 -24.10
CA PRO A 346 -21.64 5.26 -24.98
C PRO A 346 -22.16 4.55 -26.24
N ASP A 347 -21.35 4.55 -27.29
CA ASP A 347 -21.66 3.76 -28.49
C ASP A 347 -21.48 2.26 -28.22
N VAL A 348 -20.46 1.93 -27.41
CA VAL A 348 -20.08 0.56 -27.06
C VAL A 348 -19.88 0.39 -25.55
N VAL A 349 -20.38 -0.71 -25.01
CA VAL A 349 -20.13 -1.15 -23.63
C VAL A 349 -19.36 -2.47 -23.65
N LEU A 350 -18.25 -2.54 -22.92
CA LEU A 350 -17.54 -3.77 -22.67
C LEU A 350 -17.93 -4.27 -21.29
N VAL A 351 -18.38 -5.51 -21.21
CA VAL A 351 -18.58 -6.19 -19.94
C VAL A 351 -17.40 -7.13 -19.74
N VAL A 352 -16.52 -6.75 -18.82
CA VAL A 352 -15.29 -7.44 -18.43
C VAL A 352 -15.57 -8.11 -17.08
N PRO A 353 -15.83 -9.42 -17.02
CA PRO A 353 -16.19 -10.09 -15.78
C PRO A 353 -15.12 -9.90 -14.71
N LYS A 354 -15.55 -9.57 -13.49
CA LYS A 354 -14.67 -9.45 -12.33
C LYS A 354 -15.36 -10.05 -11.11
N ASP A 355 -14.64 -10.92 -10.43
CA ASP A 355 -15.02 -11.34 -9.07
C ASP A 355 -14.71 -10.19 -8.10
N THR A 356 -15.74 -9.71 -7.41
CA THR A 356 -15.65 -8.67 -6.38
C THR A 356 -15.99 -9.19 -4.99
N SER A 357 -15.94 -10.51 -4.80
CA SER A 357 -16.16 -11.18 -3.51
C SER A 357 -15.25 -10.66 -2.40
N GLU A 358 -14.07 -10.14 -2.75
CA GLU A 358 -13.15 -9.46 -1.84
C GLU A 358 -13.80 -8.27 -1.10
N TYR A 359 -14.77 -7.60 -1.74
CA TYR A 359 -15.58 -6.53 -1.14
C TYR A 359 -16.86 -7.03 -0.47
N GLY A 360 -17.06 -8.35 -0.35
CA GLY A 360 -18.31 -8.94 0.13
C GLY A 360 -19.49 -8.74 -0.82
N ARG A 361 -19.21 -8.41 -2.10
CA ARG A 361 -20.22 -8.24 -3.15
C ARG A 361 -20.04 -9.31 -4.22
N GLY A 362 -21.14 -9.84 -4.75
CA GLY A 362 -21.13 -10.72 -5.92
C GLY A 362 -20.77 -9.97 -7.21
N ALA A 363 -21.00 -10.58 -8.37
CA ALA A 363 -20.68 -9.96 -9.67
C ALA A 363 -21.47 -8.67 -9.95
N PHE A 364 -20.95 -7.85 -10.87
CA PHE A 364 -21.64 -6.67 -11.39
C PHE A 364 -23.01 -7.05 -11.99
N GLY A 365 -24.06 -6.31 -11.65
CA GLY A 365 -25.44 -6.59 -12.05
C GLY A 365 -26.19 -7.55 -11.12
N GLU A 366 -25.50 -8.26 -10.23
CA GLU A 366 -26.10 -9.14 -9.22
C GLU A 366 -25.90 -8.61 -7.81
N GLY A 367 -24.64 -8.42 -7.40
CA GLY A 367 -24.27 -7.97 -6.07
C GLY A 367 -24.33 -6.46 -5.88
N TYR A 368 -24.18 -5.71 -6.96
CA TYR A 368 -24.09 -4.25 -7.02
C TYR A 368 -24.28 -3.77 -8.48
N GLY A 369 -24.51 -2.48 -8.70
CA GLY A 369 -24.65 -1.88 -10.03
C GLY A 369 -25.87 -2.38 -10.82
N ARG A 370 -26.94 -2.77 -10.12
CA ARG A 370 -28.08 -3.49 -10.71
C ARG A 370 -28.88 -2.64 -11.68
N GLY A 371 -29.13 -1.39 -11.32
CA GLY A 371 -29.85 -0.43 -12.16
C GLY A 371 -29.09 -0.18 -13.45
N LEU A 372 -27.78 0.06 -13.35
CA LEU A 372 -26.94 0.25 -14.53
C LEU A 372 -26.91 -1.02 -15.40
N ALA A 373 -26.68 -2.19 -14.81
CA ALA A 373 -26.65 -3.45 -15.55
C ALA A 373 -27.97 -3.74 -16.27
N ALA A 374 -29.11 -3.52 -15.61
CA ALA A 374 -30.42 -3.69 -16.21
C ALA A 374 -30.66 -2.72 -17.38
N TRP A 375 -30.23 -1.47 -17.24
CA TRP A 375 -30.34 -0.48 -18.32
C TRP A 375 -29.43 -0.80 -19.51
N VAL A 376 -28.20 -1.26 -19.26
CA VAL A 376 -27.29 -1.72 -20.33
C VAL A 376 -27.91 -2.91 -21.07
N ALA A 377 -28.45 -3.89 -20.33
CA ALA A 377 -29.06 -5.08 -20.92
C ALA A 377 -30.30 -4.75 -21.78
N SER A 378 -31.03 -3.68 -21.48
CA SER A 378 -32.19 -3.25 -22.28
C SER A 378 -31.85 -2.32 -23.44
N SER A 379 -30.69 -1.66 -23.40
CA SER A 379 -30.33 -0.60 -24.35
C SER A 379 -29.23 -1.01 -25.35
N TYR A 380 -28.53 -2.11 -25.11
CA TYR A 380 -27.41 -2.58 -25.93
C TYR A 380 -27.59 -4.04 -26.35
N LEU A 381 -27.11 -4.36 -27.54
CA LEU A 381 -27.12 -5.70 -28.10
C LEU A 381 -25.69 -6.27 -28.17
N PRO A 382 -25.47 -7.55 -27.85
CA PRO A 382 -24.16 -8.19 -28.04
C PRO A 382 -23.76 -8.21 -29.51
N VAL A 383 -22.58 -7.66 -29.83
CA VAL A 383 -22.02 -7.63 -31.20
C VAL A 383 -20.74 -8.45 -31.34
N ALA A 384 -20.04 -8.70 -30.23
CA ALA A 384 -18.87 -9.58 -30.22
C ALA A 384 -18.63 -10.15 -28.82
N THR A 385 -17.95 -11.30 -28.80
CA THR A 385 -17.42 -11.92 -27.57
C THR A 385 -15.96 -12.28 -27.80
N ILE A 386 -15.10 -11.89 -26.87
CA ILE A 386 -13.69 -12.27 -26.86
C ILE A 386 -13.52 -13.40 -25.88
N ARG A 387 -13.07 -14.54 -26.39
CA ARG A 387 -12.83 -15.77 -25.64
C ARG A 387 -11.55 -16.41 -26.15
N ARG A 388 -10.86 -17.14 -25.27
CA ARG A 388 -9.68 -17.94 -25.64
C ARG A 388 -9.86 -19.36 -25.16
N GLU A 389 -9.40 -20.31 -25.99
CA GLU A 389 -9.53 -21.73 -25.71
C GLU A 389 -8.85 -22.09 -24.38
N GLY A 390 -9.53 -22.89 -23.56
CA GLY A 390 -9.02 -23.33 -22.26
C GLY A 390 -9.05 -22.27 -21.14
N VAL A 391 -9.63 -21.07 -21.38
CA VAL A 391 -9.76 -20.02 -20.36
C VAL A 391 -11.24 -19.71 -20.11
N PRO A 392 -11.78 -19.94 -18.89
CA PRO A 392 -13.16 -19.64 -18.54
C PRO A 392 -13.34 -18.13 -18.23
N PHE A 393 -12.98 -17.29 -19.20
CA PHE A 393 -13.06 -15.84 -19.12
C PHE A 393 -13.44 -15.28 -20.49
N GLU A 394 -14.42 -14.40 -20.51
CA GLU A 394 -14.97 -13.82 -21.74
C GLU A 394 -15.18 -12.33 -21.56
N ILE A 395 -14.89 -11.52 -22.59
CA ILE A 395 -15.29 -10.11 -22.62
C ILE A 395 -16.43 -9.98 -23.62
N TRP A 396 -17.57 -9.45 -23.17
CA TRP A 396 -18.70 -9.15 -24.05
C TRP A 396 -18.62 -7.71 -24.54
N ILE A 397 -18.83 -7.50 -25.83
CA ILE A 397 -18.89 -6.18 -26.45
C ILE A 397 -20.32 -5.98 -26.91
N LEU A 398 -20.94 -4.94 -26.37
CA LEU A 398 -22.32 -4.58 -26.61
C LEU A 398 -22.34 -3.25 -27.38
N ALA A 399 -23.10 -3.16 -28.47
CA ALA A 399 -23.31 -1.92 -29.19
C ALA A 399 -24.72 -1.41 -28.93
N ARG A 400 -24.90 -0.09 -28.92
CA ARG A 400 -26.20 0.52 -28.70
C ARG A 400 -27.20 0.01 -29.73
N ALA A 401 -28.38 -0.44 -29.29
CA ALA A 401 -29.47 -0.70 -30.21
C ALA A 401 -29.77 0.62 -30.92
N GLY A 402 -29.66 0.66 -32.27
CA GLY A 402 -30.06 1.84 -33.03
C GLY A 402 -31.51 2.22 -32.68
N PRO A 403 -31.96 3.46 -32.95
CA PRO A 403 -33.38 3.75 -32.86
C PRO A 403 -34.08 2.67 -33.71
N GLY A 404 -34.93 1.87 -33.06
CA GLY A 404 -35.69 0.85 -33.77
C GLY A 404 -36.39 1.48 -34.98
N PRO A 405 -36.53 0.75 -36.09
CA PRO A 405 -37.23 1.24 -37.27
C PRO A 405 -38.62 1.79 -36.95
#